data_AF-A0A7C2TD92-F1
#
_entry.id   AF-A0A7C2TD92-F1
#
_cell.length_a   1.000
_cell.length_b   1.000
_cell.length_c   1.000
_cell.angle_alpha   90.00
_cell.angle_beta   90.00
_cell.angle_gamma   90.00
#
_symmetry.space_group_name_H-M   'P 1'
#
loop_
_entity.id
_entity.type
_entity.pdbx_description
1 polymer ?
#
loop_
_entity_poly.entity_id
_entity_poly.type
_entity_poly.pdbx_seq_one_letter_code
_entity_poly.pdbx_strand_id
1 'polypeptide(L)'
;MNRRNLALLAGLILAGALAYLVRDAVSKLVLVSALYVLWAGQVVYRILPQGLWWGLFILVLAGLAWRSLARDGKQSPPSMPYHEELFDRVKSWSQWLQQRRQGDYFRWRLARNLAELSVQVLAFQERLSTEETRQRLTAGELQLPPEILNYLQAGLSAEAYRRYSGLSATLRSLPRAHPLDLDPLRVVEYLENKIAE
;
A
#
# COMPACT_ATOMS: atom_id res chain seq x y z
N MET A 1 -53.35 22.48 5.47
CA MET A 1 -52.62 21.23 5.16
C MET A 1 -52.42 21.15 3.66
N ASN A 2 -51.18 21.31 3.16
CA ASN A 2 -50.92 21.56 1.74
C ASN A 2 -51.18 20.32 0.90
N ARG A 3 -51.89 20.45 -0.23
CA ARG A 3 -52.25 19.35 -1.16
C ARG A 3 -51.04 18.50 -1.58
N ARG A 4 -49.85 19.10 -1.65
CA ARG A 4 -48.58 18.42 -1.92
C ARG A 4 -48.22 17.40 -0.83
N ASN A 5 -48.45 17.71 0.44
CA ASN A 5 -48.14 16.82 1.55
C ASN A 5 -49.13 15.65 1.61
N LEU A 6 -50.39 15.87 1.21
CA LEU A 6 -51.40 14.81 1.07
C LEU A 6 -51.08 13.87 -0.10
N ALA A 7 -50.63 14.40 -1.24
CA ALA A 7 -50.19 13.58 -2.37
C ALA A 7 -48.95 12.74 -2.03
N LEU A 8 -48.00 13.31 -1.27
CA LEU A 8 -46.81 12.58 -0.81
C LEU A 8 -47.17 11.47 0.19
N LEU A 9 -48.08 11.74 1.14
CA LEU A 9 -48.59 10.74 2.08
C LEU A 9 -49.33 9.62 1.36
N ALA A 10 -50.22 9.96 0.42
CA ALA A 10 -50.94 8.98 -0.38
C ALA A 10 -49.98 8.15 -1.24
N GLY A 11 -48.97 8.77 -1.85
CA GLY A 11 -47.93 8.08 -2.61
C GLY A 11 -47.09 7.14 -1.75
N LEU A 12 -46.72 7.55 -0.52
CA LEU A 12 -45.96 6.71 0.41
C LEU A 12 -46.77 5.49 0.85
N ILE A 13 -48.06 5.67 1.16
CA ILE A 13 -48.96 4.58 1.54
C ILE A 13 -49.14 3.62 0.35
N LEU A 14 -49.33 4.14 -0.86
CA LEU A 14 -49.47 3.33 -2.07
C LEU A 14 -48.18 2.52 -2.36
N ALA A 15 -47.02 3.14 -2.23
CA ALA A 15 -45.73 2.48 -2.41
C ALA A 15 -45.50 1.39 -1.36
N GLY A 16 -45.85 1.63 -0.10
CA GLY A 16 -45.79 0.63 0.97
C GLY A 16 -46.72 -0.56 0.73
N ALA A 17 -47.94 -0.30 0.26
CA ALA A 17 -48.90 -1.36 -0.09
C ALA A 17 -48.40 -2.21 -1.27
N LEU A 18 -47.84 -1.58 -2.30
CA LEU A 18 -47.23 -2.26 -3.44
C LEU A 18 -46.01 -3.10 -3.01
N ALA A 19 -45.14 -2.55 -2.18
CA ALA A 19 -43.99 -3.26 -1.64
C ALA A 19 -44.42 -4.49 -0.82
N TYR A 20 -45.51 -4.38 -0.04
CA TYR A 20 -46.06 -5.50 0.71
C TYR A 20 -46.64 -6.60 -0.20
N LEU A 21 -47.35 -6.23 -1.27
CA LEU A 21 -47.89 -7.17 -2.23
C LEU A 21 -46.80 -7.95 -2.98
N VAL A 22 -45.72 -7.25 -3.33
CA VAL A 22 -44.57 -7.81 -4.06
C VAL A 22 -43.63 -8.60 -3.13
N ARG A 23 -43.62 -8.30 -1.83
CA ARG A 23 -42.78 -8.97 -0.83
C ARG A 23 -42.97 -10.49 -0.82
N ASP A 24 -44.20 -10.99 -0.86
CA ASP A 24 -44.43 -12.44 -0.80
C ASP A 24 -43.96 -13.14 -2.09
N ALA A 25 -44.12 -12.48 -3.24
CA ALA A 25 -43.63 -12.97 -4.52
C ALA A 25 -42.10 -12.98 -4.59
N VAL A 26 -41.43 -11.92 -4.13
CA VAL A 26 -39.96 -11.85 -4.07
C VAL A 26 -39.42 -12.85 -3.05
N SER A 27 -40.01 -12.94 -1.85
CA SER A 27 -39.60 -13.92 -0.85
C SER A 27 -39.73 -15.34 -1.39
N LYS A 28 -40.85 -15.71 -2.01
CA LYS A 28 -41.01 -17.04 -2.61
C LYS A 28 -40.03 -17.27 -3.75
N LEU A 29 -39.85 -16.30 -4.65
CA LEU A 29 -38.91 -16.43 -5.78
C LEU A 29 -37.47 -16.57 -5.29
N VAL A 30 -37.04 -15.76 -4.32
CA VAL A 30 -35.69 -15.78 -3.75
C VAL A 30 -35.47 -17.05 -2.95
N LEU A 31 -36.42 -17.45 -2.11
CA LEU A 31 -36.28 -18.66 -1.28
C LEU A 31 -36.26 -19.92 -2.15
N VAL A 32 -37.14 -20.01 -3.15
CA VAL A 32 -37.17 -21.13 -4.10
C VAL A 32 -35.88 -21.14 -4.93
N SER A 33 -35.44 -19.99 -5.46
CA SER A 33 -34.18 -19.92 -6.23
C SER A 33 -32.97 -20.30 -5.38
N ALA A 34 -32.89 -19.82 -4.14
CA ALA A 34 -31.83 -20.18 -3.21
C ALA A 34 -31.84 -21.69 -2.91
N LEU A 35 -33.03 -22.29 -2.75
CA LEU A 35 -33.18 -23.72 -2.54
C LEU A 35 -32.73 -24.52 -3.77
N TYR A 36 -33.06 -24.08 -4.98
CA TYR A 36 -32.58 -24.69 -6.22
C TYR A 36 -31.06 -24.58 -6.37
N VAL A 37 -30.46 -23.44 -6.01
CA VAL A 37 -28.99 -23.26 -6.04
C VAL A 37 -28.31 -24.19 -5.03
N LEU A 38 -28.84 -24.29 -3.81
CA LEU A 38 -28.33 -25.20 -2.78
C LEU A 38 -28.45 -26.67 -3.23
N TRP A 39 -29.60 -27.04 -3.78
CA TRP A 39 -29.84 -28.39 -4.28
C TRP A 39 -28.91 -28.72 -5.46
N ALA A 40 -28.77 -27.80 -6.43
CA ALA A 40 -27.84 -27.96 -7.53
C ALA A 40 -26.39 -28.09 -7.03
N GLY A 41 -25.98 -27.27 -6.05
CA GLY A 41 -24.66 -27.38 -5.42
C GLY A 41 -24.45 -28.75 -4.75
N GLN A 42 -25.46 -29.27 -4.06
CA GLN A 42 -25.40 -30.60 -3.45
C GLN A 42 -25.34 -31.74 -4.48
N VAL A 43 -26.07 -31.61 -5.59
CA VAL A 43 -26.04 -32.57 -6.70
C VAL A 43 -24.67 -32.56 -7.37
N VAL A 44 -24.13 -31.38 -7.67
CA VAL A 44 -22.77 -31.21 -8.19
C VAL A 44 -21.75 -31.83 -7.23
N TYR A 45 -21.87 -31.58 -5.93
CA TYR A 45 -20.99 -32.16 -4.93
C TYR A 45 -21.03 -33.70 -4.90
N ARG A 46 -22.21 -34.31 -5.08
CA ARG A 46 -22.37 -35.77 -5.12
C ARG A 46 -21.92 -36.41 -6.43
N ILE A 47 -22.09 -35.71 -7.55
CA ILE A 47 -21.72 -36.21 -8.88
C ILE A 47 -20.20 -36.11 -9.10
N LEU A 48 -19.55 -35.09 -8.54
CA LEU A 48 -18.10 -34.97 -8.65
C LEU A 48 -17.43 -36.07 -7.81
N PRO A 49 -16.70 -37.03 -8.42
CA PRO A 49 -15.88 -37.96 -7.68
C PRO A 49 -14.90 -37.19 -6.79
N GLN A 50 -14.69 -37.70 -5.58
CA GLN A 50 -13.85 -37.07 -4.55
C GLN A 50 -12.45 -36.67 -5.08
N GLY A 51 -11.93 -37.41 -6.06
CA GLY A 51 -10.69 -37.09 -6.76
C GLY A 51 -10.67 -35.74 -7.48
N LEU A 52 -11.80 -35.23 -7.99
CA LEU A 52 -11.86 -33.92 -8.64
C LEU A 52 -11.71 -32.77 -7.63
N TRP A 53 -12.29 -32.90 -6.43
CA TRP A 53 -12.11 -31.91 -5.36
C TRP A 53 -10.65 -31.86 -4.91
N TRP A 54 -10.02 -33.02 -4.74
CA TRP A 54 -8.59 -33.11 -4.44
C TRP A 54 -7.73 -32.58 -5.59
N GLY A 55 -8.10 -32.89 -6.84
CA GLY A 55 -7.43 -32.36 -8.03
C GLY A 55 -7.47 -30.84 -8.08
N LEU A 56 -8.65 -30.24 -7.92
CA LEU A 56 -8.81 -28.79 -7.88
C LEU A 56 -8.02 -28.18 -6.71
N PHE A 57 -8.09 -28.78 -5.53
CA PHE A 57 -7.38 -28.31 -4.35
C PHE A 57 -5.87 -28.33 -4.55
N ILE A 58 -5.32 -29.45 -5.05
CA ILE A 58 -3.90 -29.57 -5.39
C ILE A 58 -3.52 -28.57 -6.48
N LEU A 59 -4.37 -28.33 -7.48
CA LEU A 59 -4.11 -27.39 -8.56
C LEU A 59 -4.07 -25.94 -8.04
N VAL A 60 -4.99 -25.57 -7.14
CA VAL A 60 -4.97 -24.27 -6.46
C VAL A 60 -3.72 -24.14 -5.60
N LEU A 61 -3.38 -25.14 -4.80
CA LEU A 61 -2.16 -25.14 -3.99
C LEU A 61 -0.90 -25.07 -4.86
N ALA A 62 -0.85 -25.81 -5.95
CA ALA A 62 0.25 -25.79 -6.90
C ALA A 62 0.37 -24.41 -7.57
N GLY A 63 -0.75 -23.80 -7.95
CA GLY A 63 -0.77 -22.42 -8.48
C GLY A 63 -0.31 -21.40 -7.43
N LEU A 64 -0.74 -21.55 -6.18
CA LEU A 64 -0.28 -20.72 -5.06
C LEU A 64 1.21 -20.91 -4.80
N ALA A 65 1.68 -22.16 -4.77
CA ALA A 65 3.07 -22.52 -4.58
C ALA A 65 3.93 -22.02 -5.73
N TRP A 66 3.47 -22.13 -6.98
CA TRP A 66 4.17 -21.61 -8.15
C TRP A 66 4.25 -20.09 -8.11
N ARG A 67 3.16 -19.43 -7.71
CA ARG A 67 3.11 -17.97 -7.54
C ARG A 67 3.93 -17.50 -6.33
N SER A 68 4.03 -18.32 -5.29
CA SER A 68 4.90 -18.11 -4.13
C SER A 68 6.35 -18.26 -4.53
N LEU A 69 6.70 -19.32 -5.24
CA LEU A 69 8.06 -19.59 -5.71
C LEU A 69 8.50 -18.57 -6.77
N ALA A 70 7.59 -18.13 -7.63
CA ALA A 70 7.81 -16.98 -8.52
C ALA A 70 7.89 -15.64 -7.77
N ARG A 71 7.39 -15.57 -6.53
CA ARG A 71 7.57 -14.45 -5.59
C ARG A 71 8.79 -14.60 -4.68
N ASP A 72 9.41 -15.77 -4.61
CA ASP A 72 10.62 -16.08 -3.82
C ASP A 72 11.92 -15.55 -4.47
N GLY A 73 11.84 -14.33 -4.99
CA GLY A 73 12.97 -13.39 -5.01
C GLY A 73 12.85 -12.31 -3.94
N LYS A 74 11.74 -12.23 -3.20
CA LYS A 74 11.53 -11.25 -2.12
C LYS A 74 11.43 -11.96 -0.76
N GLN A 75 12.63 -12.24 -0.27
CA GLN A 75 13.02 -12.63 1.08
C GLN A 75 11.94 -12.40 2.15
N SER A 76 11.60 -13.49 2.86
CA SER A 76 10.95 -13.44 4.17
C SER A 76 11.64 -12.40 5.06
N PRO A 77 10.89 -11.57 5.81
CA PRO A 77 11.51 -10.67 6.78
C PRO A 77 12.29 -11.54 7.79
N PRO A 78 13.59 -11.27 8.01
CA PRO A 78 14.33 -12.00 9.03
C PRO A 78 13.69 -11.67 10.37
N SER A 79 13.21 -12.71 11.05
CA SER A 79 12.98 -12.71 12.47
C SER A 79 14.27 -12.24 13.14
N MET A 80 14.23 -11.05 13.76
CA MET A 80 15.33 -10.45 14.50
C MET A 80 15.97 -11.46 15.48
N PRO A 81 17.30 -11.52 15.52
CA PRO A 81 18.03 -11.52 16.78
C PRO A 81 18.48 -10.08 17.06
N TYR A 82 18.23 -9.68 18.29
CA TYR A 82 18.68 -8.44 18.90
C TYR A 82 20.22 -8.45 19.01
N HIS A 83 20.86 -7.41 18.45
CA HIS A 83 22.24 -6.94 18.68
C HIS A 83 23.43 -7.79 18.18
N GLU A 84 24.07 -7.33 17.09
CA GLU A 84 25.53 -7.34 16.81
C GLU A 84 25.76 -6.60 15.46
N GLU A 85 25.91 -5.27 15.49
CA GLU A 85 27.19 -4.53 15.43
C GLU A 85 27.68 -4.18 14.00
N LEU A 86 27.14 -3.05 13.52
CA LEU A 86 27.71 -2.04 12.60
C LEU A 86 28.23 -2.42 11.19
N PHE A 87 28.93 -3.54 10.99
CA PHE A 87 29.50 -3.90 9.67
C PHE A 87 28.45 -4.38 8.66
N ASP A 88 27.32 -4.92 9.13
CA ASP A 88 26.24 -5.43 8.27
C ASP A 88 25.34 -4.32 7.70
N ARG A 89 25.47 -3.09 8.22
CA ARG A 89 24.68 -1.94 7.78
C ARG A 89 25.12 -1.44 6.39
N VAL A 90 26.41 -1.44 6.09
CA VAL A 90 26.92 -1.02 4.78
C VAL A 90 26.62 -2.06 3.70
N LYS A 91 26.67 -3.35 4.05
CA LYS A 91 26.35 -4.46 3.14
C LYS A 91 24.86 -4.57 2.83
N SER A 92 24.00 -4.31 3.82
CA SER A 92 22.56 -4.17 3.59
C SER A 92 22.23 -2.94 2.73
N TRP A 93 22.97 -1.84 2.86
CA TRP A 93 22.78 -0.65 2.03
C TRP A 93 23.19 -0.87 0.58
N SER A 94 24.29 -1.60 0.33
CA SER A 94 24.70 -1.95 -1.04
C SER A 94 23.72 -2.94 -1.71
N GLN A 95 23.14 -3.87 -0.94
CA GLN A 95 22.05 -4.73 -1.42
C GLN A 95 20.78 -3.94 -1.76
N TRP A 96 20.41 -2.94 -0.96
CA TRP A 96 19.26 -2.07 -1.26
C TRP A 96 19.52 -1.15 -2.46
N LEU A 97 20.77 -0.75 -2.68
CA LEU A 97 21.20 -0.01 -3.86
C LEU A 97 21.00 -0.84 -5.14
N GLN A 98 21.39 -2.12 -5.11
CA GLN A 98 21.17 -3.06 -6.21
C GLN A 98 19.68 -3.39 -6.43
N GLN A 99 18.86 -3.36 -5.36
CA GLN A 99 17.42 -3.64 -5.43
C GLN A 99 16.55 -2.41 -5.74
N ARG A 100 17.10 -1.20 -5.95
CA ARG A 100 16.31 0.00 -6.32
C ARG A 100 15.40 -0.20 -7.53
N ARG A 101 15.74 -1.14 -8.41
CA ARG A 101 14.94 -1.52 -9.59
C ARG A 101 13.66 -2.31 -9.29
N GLN A 102 13.43 -2.74 -8.04
CA GLN A 102 12.36 -3.71 -7.69
C GLN A 102 11.07 -3.09 -7.09
N GLY A 103 10.93 -1.76 -7.03
CA GLY A 103 9.64 -1.08 -6.77
C GLY A 103 9.71 0.15 -5.86
N ASP A 104 8.64 0.97 -5.92
CA ASP A 104 8.55 2.29 -5.26
C ASP A 104 8.73 2.25 -3.74
N TYR A 105 8.39 1.13 -3.09
CA TYR A 105 8.62 0.91 -1.66
C TYR A 105 10.10 0.94 -1.27
N PHE A 106 10.98 0.32 -2.08
CA PHE A 106 12.42 0.29 -1.79
C PHE A 106 13.04 1.68 -1.97
N ARG A 107 12.54 2.45 -2.94
CA ARG A 107 12.94 3.83 -3.20
C ARG A 107 12.57 4.74 -2.03
N TRP A 108 11.33 4.62 -1.54
CA TRP A 108 10.87 5.35 -0.36
C TRP A 108 11.65 4.95 0.89
N ARG A 109 11.90 3.65 1.12
CA ARG A 109 12.66 3.19 2.29
C ARG A 109 14.11 3.70 2.28
N LEU A 110 14.74 3.77 1.11
CA LEU A 110 16.06 4.36 0.96
C LEU A 110 16.05 5.86 1.25
N ALA A 111 15.07 6.60 0.72
CA ALA A 111 14.89 8.02 1.01
C ALA A 111 14.63 8.27 2.50
N ARG A 112 13.83 7.41 3.15
CA ARG A 112 13.57 7.47 4.59
C ARG A 112 14.84 7.30 5.42
N ASN A 113 15.63 6.27 5.14
CA ASN A 113 16.87 6.01 5.86
C ASN A 113 17.89 7.14 5.68
N LEU A 114 18.01 7.67 4.46
CA LEU A 114 18.88 8.81 4.19
C LEU A 114 18.40 10.09 4.86
N ALA A 115 17.09 10.31 4.93
CA ALA A 115 16.51 11.43 5.66
C ALA A 115 16.77 11.33 7.16
N GLU A 116 16.64 10.14 7.75
CA GLU A 116 16.96 9.93 9.17
C GLU A 116 18.45 10.13 9.47
N LEU A 117 19.33 9.68 8.58
CA LEU A 117 20.77 9.94 8.70
C LEU A 117 21.07 11.45 8.60
N SER A 118 20.45 12.12 7.63
CA SER A 118 20.64 13.57 7.43
C SER A 118 20.18 14.37 8.64
N VAL A 119 19.07 13.99 9.27
CA VAL A 119 18.59 14.62 10.51
C VAL A 119 19.61 14.46 11.64
N GLN A 120 20.24 13.29 11.79
CA GLN A 120 21.25 13.07 12.83
C GLN A 120 22.52 13.90 12.59
N VAL A 121 23.00 13.95 11.35
CA VAL A 121 24.18 14.73 10.97
C VAL A 121 23.92 16.23 11.16
N LEU A 122 22.78 16.74 10.67
CA LEU A 122 22.44 18.15 10.77
C LEU A 122 22.16 18.57 12.23
N ALA A 123 21.50 17.72 13.02
CA ALA A 123 21.29 17.98 14.45
C ALA A 123 22.62 18.11 15.20
N PHE A 124 23.59 17.26 14.87
CA PHE A 124 24.93 17.33 15.47
C PHE A 124 25.68 18.61 15.07
N GLN A 125 25.60 19.02 13.80
CA GLN A 125 26.26 20.22 13.29
C GLN A 125 25.65 21.52 13.84
N GLU A 126 24.32 21.63 13.82
CA GLU A 126 23.62 22.85 14.28
C GLU A 126 23.43 22.90 15.79
N ARG A 127 23.91 21.88 16.53
CA ARG A 127 23.70 21.68 17.98
C ARG A 127 22.22 21.75 18.38
N LEU A 128 21.36 21.26 17.50
CA LEU A 128 19.91 21.22 17.70
C LEU A 128 19.49 19.82 18.15
N SER A 129 18.31 19.72 18.74
CA SER A 129 17.71 18.41 18.95
C SER A 129 17.33 17.77 17.61
N THR A 130 17.30 16.44 17.59
CA THR A 130 16.90 15.67 16.40
C THR A 130 15.46 15.97 15.99
N GLU A 131 14.57 16.26 16.93
CA GLU A 131 13.18 16.61 16.61
C GLU A 131 13.03 18.04 16.07
N GLU A 132 13.77 19.02 16.59
CA GLU A 132 13.79 20.37 16.03
C GLU A 132 14.37 20.36 14.60
N THR A 133 15.42 19.58 14.37
CA THR A 133 16.03 19.42 13.05
C THR A 133 15.06 18.77 12.06
N ARG A 134 14.32 17.75 12.49
CA ARG A 134 13.26 17.11 11.69
C ARG A 134 12.14 18.09 11.35
N GLN A 135 11.71 18.91 12.31
CA GLN A 135 10.68 19.92 12.09
C GLN A 135 11.14 20.97 11.09
N ARG A 136 12.36 21.51 11.23
CA ARG A 136 12.94 22.47 10.28
C ARG A 136 13.12 21.89 8.88
N LEU A 137 13.51 20.61 8.78
CA LEU A 137 13.62 19.91 7.50
C LEU A 137 12.26 19.73 6.81
N THR A 138 11.21 19.46 7.59
CA THR A 138 9.85 19.33 7.07
C THR A 138 9.25 20.69 6.72
N ALA A 139 9.58 21.73 7.48
CA ALA A 139 9.17 23.12 7.22
C ALA A 139 9.95 23.77 6.06
N GLY A 140 11.06 23.17 5.62
CA GLY A 140 11.91 23.69 4.55
C GLY A 140 12.78 24.87 5.00
N GLU A 141 13.02 25.02 6.30
CA GLU A 141 13.77 26.12 6.90
C GLU A 141 15.29 25.89 6.89
N LEU A 142 15.74 24.68 6.54
CA LEU A 142 17.15 24.35 6.40
C LEU A 142 17.67 24.81 5.04
N GLN A 143 18.85 25.46 5.04
CA GLN A 143 19.56 25.88 3.84
C GLN A 143 20.16 24.66 3.14
N LEU A 144 19.32 23.94 2.39
CA LEU A 144 19.68 22.78 1.60
C LEU A 144 19.34 23.03 0.13
N PRO A 145 20.11 22.45 -0.82
CA PRO A 145 19.71 22.47 -2.22
C PRO A 145 18.29 21.94 -2.40
N PRO A 146 17.44 22.59 -3.23
CA PRO A 146 16.01 22.31 -3.31
C PRO A 146 15.71 20.86 -3.74
N GLU A 147 16.59 20.26 -4.55
CA GLU A 147 16.51 18.86 -4.97
C GLU A 147 16.67 17.88 -3.80
N ILE A 148 17.62 18.15 -2.90
CA ILE A 148 17.91 17.32 -1.73
C ILE A 148 16.82 17.50 -0.68
N LEU A 149 16.39 18.73 -0.45
CA LEU A 149 15.30 19.05 0.48
C LEU A 149 14.02 18.30 0.10
N ASN A 150 13.65 18.31 -1.18
CA ASN A 150 12.48 17.58 -1.68
C ASN A 150 12.62 16.05 -1.50
N TYR A 151 13.82 15.50 -1.74
CA TYR A 151 14.10 14.07 -1.56
C TYR A 151 13.97 13.65 -0.08
N LEU A 152 14.55 14.43 0.84
CA LEU A 152 14.51 14.13 2.27
C LEU A 152 13.09 14.30 2.85
N GLN A 153 12.34 15.32 2.42
CA GLN A 153 10.93 15.48 2.80
C GLN A 153 10.04 14.34 2.31
N ALA A 154 10.28 13.85 1.09
CA ALA A 154 9.59 12.68 0.54
C ALA A 154 9.90 11.40 1.33
N GLY A 155 11.12 11.29 1.88
CA GLY A 155 11.50 10.21 2.80
C GLY A 155 10.82 10.31 4.16
N LEU A 156 10.68 11.52 4.72
CA LEU A 156 10.10 11.73 6.07
C LEU A 156 8.58 11.59 6.13
N SER A 157 7.88 11.80 5.01
CA SER A 157 6.42 11.73 4.95
C SER A 157 5.91 10.34 4.52
N ALA A 158 5.30 9.59 5.45
CA ALA A 158 4.64 8.32 5.13
C ALA A 158 3.41 8.51 4.20
N GLU A 159 2.83 9.71 4.20
CA GLU A 159 1.73 10.11 3.34
C GLU A 159 2.16 10.26 1.87
N ALA A 160 3.39 10.71 1.62
CA ALA A 160 3.93 10.77 0.26
C ALA A 160 3.95 9.36 -0.37
N TYR A 161 4.38 8.34 0.38
CA TYR A 161 4.36 6.95 -0.09
C TYR A 161 2.95 6.49 -0.50
N ARG A 162 1.92 6.72 0.34
CA ARG A 162 0.54 6.32 0.01
C ARG A 162 -0.03 7.06 -1.20
N ARG A 163 0.37 8.32 -1.41
CA ARG A 163 -0.07 9.13 -2.56
C ARG A 163 0.49 8.61 -3.88
N TYR A 164 1.64 7.93 -3.86
CA TYR A 164 2.27 7.34 -5.04
C TYR A 164 1.97 5.85 -5.21
N SER A 165 1.68 5.10 -4.13
CA SER A 165 1.38 3.65 -4.19
C SER A 165 -0.10 3.31 -4.44
N GLY A 166 -0.98 4.30 -4.48
CA GLY A 166 -2.42 4.10 -4.73
C GLY A 166 -2.69 3.72 -6.19
N LEU A 167 -3.71 2.88 -6.40
CA LEU A 167 -4.31 2.33 -7.64
C LEU A 167 -4.49 3.27 -8.87
N SER A 168 -3.97 4.49 -8.83
CA SER A 168 -3.92 5.47 -9.92
C SER A 168 -2.72 5.33 -10.88
N ALA A 169 -1.83 4.35 -10.65
CA ALA A 169 -0.67 4.10 -11.54
C ALA A 169 -1.08 3.69 -12.97
N THR A 170 -2.34 3.30 -13.18
CA THR A 170 -2.84 2.88 -14.50
C THR A 170 -3.25 4.06 -15.40
N LEU A 171 -3.25 5.32 -14.92
CA LEU A 171 -3.88 6.43 -15.64
C LEU A 171 -3.05 7.73 -15.77
N ARG A 172 -1.75 7.75 -15.52
CA ARG A 172 -0.94 8.97 -15.70
C ARG A 172 0.38 8.75 -16.42
N SER A 173 0.30 8.72 -17.74
CA SER A 173 1.39 8.96 -18.69
C SER A 173 1.75 10.45 -18.76
N LEU A 174 2.25 11.01 -17.65
CA LEU A 174 2.96 12.29 -17.65
C LEU A 174 4.27 12.09 -16.90
N PRO A 175 5.44 12.38 -17.51
CA PRO A 175 6.74 12.28 -16.84
C PRO A 175 6.85 13.45 -15.86
N ARG A 176 6.19 13.33 -14.70
CA ARG A 176 6.51 14.17 -13.56
C ARG A 176 7.73 13.55 -12.91
N ALA A 177 8.86 14.26 -12.94
CA ALA A 177 10.07 13.91 -12.21
C ALA A 177 9.68 13.46 -10.80
N HIS A 178 9.84 12.17 -10.51
CA HIS A 178 9.48 11.65 -9.20
C HIS A 178 10.53 12.22 -8.24
N PRO A 179 10.16 12.86 -7.12
CA PRO A 179 11.16 13.36 -6.16
C PRO A 179 12.03 12.24 -5.55
N LEU A 180 11.65 10.96 -5.74
CA LEU A 180 12.41 9.76 -5.38
C LEU A 180 13.32 9.24 -6.54
N ASP A 181 13.30 9.91 -7.70
CA ASP A 181 14.21 9.70 -8.86
C ASP A 181 15.57 10.37 -8.67
N LEU A 182 15.73 11.24 -7.67
CA LEU A 182 17.04 11.80 -7.34
C LEU A 182 18.00 10.66 -7.02
N ASP A 183 19.21 10.68 -7.61
CA ASP A 183 20.22 9.69 -7.29
C ASP A 183 20.74 9.95 -5.86
N PRO A 184 20.50 9.04 -4.90
CA PRO A 184 21.06 9.02 -3.56
C PRO A 184 22.57 9.26 -3.48
N LEU A 185 23.34 8.93 -4.52
CA LEU A 185 24.77 9.26 -4.55
C LEU A 185 24.99 10.77 -4.39
N ARG A 186 24.16 11.62 -5.02
CA ARG A 186 24.24 13.08 -4.87
C ARG A 186 23.94 13.55 -3.44
N VAL A 187 23.04 12.85 -2.75
CA VAL A 187 22.69 13.16 -1.35
C VAL A 187 23.85 12.78 -0.44
N VAL A 188 24.48 11.62 -0.68
CA VAL A 188 25.64 11.15 0.10
C VAL A 188 26.85 12.06 -0.12
N GLU A 189 27.16 12.41 -1.37
CA GLU A 189 28.27 13.31 -1.73
C GLU A 189 28.11 14.70 -1.09
N TYR A 190 26.88 15.22 -1.06
CA TYR A 190 26.58 16.47 -0.35
C TYR A 190 26.80 16.36 1.16
N LEU A 191 26.34 15.27 1.79
CA LEU A 191 26.56 15.05 3.22
C LEU A 191 28.04 14.87 3.55
N GLU A 192 28.80 14.18 2.69
CA GLU A 192 30.23 13.97 2.85
C GLU A 192 31.02 15.29 2.80
N ASN A 193 30.76 16.12 1.77
CA ASN A 193 31.36 17.45 1.68
C ASN A 193 31.02 18.33 2.89
N LYS A 194 29.78 18.24 3.39
CA LYS A 194 29.35 19.02 4.56
C LYS A 194 29.92 18.53 5.88
N ILE A 195 30.40 17.28 5.98
CA ILE A 195 31.07 16.73 7.17
C ILE A 195 32.59 16.99 7.12
N ALA A 196 33.15 17.13 5.91
CA ALA A 196 34.58 17.35 5.70
C ALA A 196 35.04 18.83 5.84
N GLU A 197 34.11 19.78 5.76
CA GLU A 197 34.30 21.18 6.20
C GLU A 197 34.22 21.34 7.73
#